data_AF-A0A9E3G2P3-F1
#
_entry.id   AF-A0A9E3G2P3-F1
#
_cell.length_a   1.000
_cell.length_b   1.000
_cell.length_c   1.000
_cell.angle_alpha   90.00
_cell.angle_beta   90.00
_cell.angle_gamma   90.00
#
_symmetry.space_group_name_H-M   'P 1'
#
loop_
_entity.id
_entity.type
_entity.pdbx_description
1 polymer ?
#
loop_
_entity_poly.entity_id
_entity_poly.type
_entity_poly.pdbx_seq_one_letter_code
_entity_poly.pdbx_strand_id
1 'polypeptide(L)'
;MTQTIRAFFSIGALGYRATRCAGAFSSAEHTLNEQRWAELSDSLKTAGFKVASVDQVFRDWVELCGHAGRLLKIDLREQARRNGKSPNALGSAKPRQASVVHLRPVRIDGKLRLALLEAPHGRILGPEARRAHGGRPPVLKLAGFVKD
;
A
#
# COMPACT_ATOMS: atom_id res chain seq x y z
N MET A 1 -20.38 4.78 -9.24
CA MET A 1 -19.41 4.23 -10.23
C MET A 1 -18.21 5.16 -10.45
N THR A 2 -18.39 6.47 -10.44
CA THR A 2 -17.36 7.47 -10.76
C THR A 2 -16.15 7.50 -9.81
N GLN A 3 -16.35 7.25 -8.50
CA GLN A 3 -15.27 7.31 -7.52
C GLN A 3 -14.26 6.15 -7.64
N THR A 4 -14.72 4.93 -7.93
CA THR A 4 -13.84 3.76 -8.09
C THR A 4 -12.90 3.92 -9.28
N ILE A 5 -13.42 4.41 -10.41
CA ILE A 5 -12.63 4.66 -11.62
C ILE A 5 -11.60 5.78 -11.36
N ARG A 6 -12.01 6.87 -10.70
CA ARG A 6 -11.09 7.94 -10.30
C ARG A 6 -9.96 7.42 -9.41
N ALA A 7 -10.28 6.68 -8.36
CA ALA A 7 -9.26 6.07 -7.49
C ALA A 7 -8.34 5.12 -8.27
N PHE A 8 -8.89 4.34 -9.20
CA PHE A 8 -8.10 3.47 -10.07
C PHE A 8 -7.13 4.26 -10.96
N PHE A 9 -7.54 5.39 -11.55
CA PHE A 9 -6.62 6.23 -12.33
C PHE A 9 -5.58 6.98 -11.48
N SER A 10 -5.86 7.21 -10.20
CA SER A 10 -4.95 7.91 -9.29
C SER A 10 -3.92 7.00 -8.61
N ILE A 11 -4.32 5.79 -8.20
CA ILE A 11 -3.50 4.87 -7.37
C ILE A 11 -3.59 3.40 -7.80
N GLY A 12 -4.24 3.12 -8.93
CA GLY A 12 -4.40 1.78 -9.46
C GLY A 12 -3.11 1.20 -10.03
N ALA A 13 -3.17 -0.09 -10.31
CA ALA A 13 -2.15 -0.78 -11.09
C ALA A 13 -2.75 -2.03 -11.73
N LEU A 14 -2.09 -2.51 -12.78
CA LEU A 14 -2.48 -3.71 -13.50
C LEU A 14 -1.33 -4.74 -13.51
N GLY A 15 -1.69 -6.02 -13.49
CA GLY A 15 -0.74 -7.12 -13.71
C GLY A 15 -0.11 -7.73 -12.46
N TYR A 16 0.89 -8.57 -12.70
CA TYR A 16 1.56 -9.36 -11.66
C TYR A 16 2.36 -8.47 -10.70
N ARG A 17 2.26 -8.75 -9.39
CA ARG A 17 2.89 -7.96 -8.31
C ARG A 17 2.43 -6.50 -8.26
N ALA A 18 1.21 -6.23 -8.69
CA ALA A 18 0.61 -4.90 -8.58
C ALA A 18 0.72 -4.28 -7.18
N THR A 19 0.73 -5.06 -6.08
CA THR A 19 0.88 -4.51 -4.72
C THR A 19 2.32 -4.07 -4.37
N ARG A 20 3.29 -4.22 -5.27
CA ARG A 20 4.73 -3.99 -5.06
C ARG A 20 5.29 -3.04 -6.13
N CYS A 21 4.63 -1.90 -6.33
CA CYS A 21 4.97 -0.87 -7.31
C CYS A 21 4.80 -1.25 -8.80
N ALA A 22 4.78 -2.52 -9.16
CA ALA A 22 4.63 -2.97 -10.55
C ALA A 22 3.27 -2.55 -11.14
N GLY A 23 3.28 -2.19 -12.43
CA GLY A 23 2.07 -1.88 -13.20
C GLY A 23 1.32 -0.64 -12.76
N ALA A 24 1.93 0.21 -11.92
CA ALA A 24 1.40 1.54 -11.62
C ALA A 24 1.45 2.41 -12.87
N PHE A 25 0.39 3.19 -13.08
CA PHE A 25 0.25 4.10 -14.20
C PHE A 25 -0.32 5.42 -13.70
N SER A 26 -0.17 6.47 -14.50
CA SER A 26 -0.72 7.80 -14.23
C SER A 26 -1.55 8.25 -15.42
N SER A 27 -2.69 8.87 -15.16
CA SER A 27 -3.48 9.57 -16.20
C SER A 27 -3.23 11.08 -16.14
N ALA A 28 -3.03 11.70 -17.30
CA ALA A 28 -2.91 13.15 -17.42
C ALA A 28 -4.24 13.87 -17.10
N GLU A 29 -5.38 13.21 -17.28
CA GLU A 29 -6.71 13.76 -16.98
C GLU A 29 -7.03 13.70 -15.48
N HIS A 30 -6.32 12.84 -14.74
CA HIS A 30 -6.55 12.58 -13.31
C HIS A 30 -5.28 12.80 -12.49
N THR A 31 -4.53 13.85 -12.82
CA THR A 31 -3.35 14.27 -12.06
C THR A 31 -3.73 14.53 -10.61
N LEU A 32 -2.92 13.99 -9.70
CA LEU A 32 -3.03 14.26 -8.27
C LEU A 32 -2.25 15.53 -7.93
N ASN A 33 -2.90 16.41 -7.18
CA ASN A 33 -2.28 17.48 -6.40
C ASN A 33 -2.49 17.18 -4.91
N GLU A 34 -1.87 17.95 -4.01
CA GLU A 34 -2.00 17.72 -2.56
C GLU A 34 -3.48 17.68 -2.10
N GLN A 35 -4.34 18.56 -2.64
CA GLN A 35 -5.76 18.59 -2.29
C GLN A 35 -6.49 17.29 -2.69
N ARG A 36 -6.37 16.87 -3.95
CA ARG A 36 -6.99 15.63 -4.45
C ARG A 36 -6.43 14.40 -3.76
N TRP A 37 -5.15 14.42 -3.39
CA TRP A 37 -4.55 13.37 -2.59
C TRP A 37 -5.17 13.29 -1.19
N ALA A 38 -5.39 14.43 -0.53
CA ALA A 38 -6.08 14.48 0.76
C ALA A 38 -7.51 13.93 0.66
N GLU A 39 -8.30 14.40 -0.31
CA GLU A 39 -9.68 13.93 -0.56
C GLU A 39 -9.74 12.42 -0.82
N LEU A 40 -8.82 11.90 -1.66
CA LEU A 40 -8.70 10.48 -1.94
C LEU A 40 -8.29 9.70 -0.68
N SER A 41 -7.32 10.21 0.06
CA SER A 41 -6.84 9.59 1.30
C SER A 41 -7.96 9.47 2.33
N ASP A 42 -8.78 10.50 2.49
CA ASP A 42 -9.88 10.50 3.45
C ASP A 42 -11.04 9.59 3.00
N SER A 43 -11.29 9.53 1.69
CA SER A 43 -12.24 8.57 1.12
C SER A 43 -11.79 7.12 1.37
N LEU A 44 -10.49 6.83 1.19
CA LEU A 44 -9.91 5.51 1.47
C LEU A 44 -9.96 5.17 2.96
N LYS A 45 -9.63 6.12 3.83
CA LYS A 45 -9.73 5.94 5.30
C LYS A 45 -11.16 5.65 5.73
N THR A 46 -12.14 6.37 5.18
CA THR A 46 -13.58 6.12 5.42
C THR A 46 -13.98 4.71 4.97
N ALA A 47 -13.39 4.21 3.88
CA ALA A 47 -13.58 2.84 3.41
C ALA A 47 -12.84 1.77 4.25
N GLY A 48 -12.12 2.18 5.30
CA GLY A 48 -11.40 1.31 6.24
C GLY A 48 -9.95 1.02 5.87
N PHE A 49 -9.38 1.70 4.87
CA PHE A 49 -7.95 1.59 4.56
C PHE A 49 -7.13 2.37 5.58
N LYS A 50 -5.89 1.92 5.82
CA LYS A 50 -4.85 2.78 6.39
C LYS A 50 -4.04 3.36 5.24
N VAL A 51 -3.80 4.67 5.30
CA VAL A 51 -3.15 5.44 4.23
C VAL A 51 -2.03 6.25 4.84
N ALA A 52 -0.85 6.14 4.24
CA ALA A 52 0.32 6.96 4.54
C ALA A 52 1.09 7.27 3.26
N SER A 53 2.01 8.22 3.32
CA SER A 53 3.00 8.48 2.28
C SER A 53 4.37 8.61 2.92
N VAL A 54 5.41 8.19 2.21
CA VAL A 54 6.78 8.50 2.61
C VAL A 54 7.06 9.96 2.24
N ASP A 55 7.65 10.73 3.15
CA ASP A 55 7.95 12.16 2.93
C ASP A 55 9.00 12.38 1.83
N GLN A 56 9.82 11.36 1.55
CA GLN A 56 10.83 11.40 0.49
C GLN A 56 10.18 11.58 -0.89
N VAL A 57 10.67 12.59 -1.62
CA VAL A 57 10.46 12.73 -3.07
C VAL A 57 11.57 11.98 -3.79
N PHE A 58 11.19 11.12 -4.72
CA PHE A 58 12.13 10.32 -5.50
C PHE A 58 12.42 10.98 -6.84
N ARG A 59 13.66 10.86 -7.31
CA ARG A 59 14.06 11.40 -8.62
C ARG A 59 13.41 10.63 -9.76
N ASP A 60 13.42 9.31 -9.66
CA ASP A 60 12.96 8.40 -10.69
C ASP A 60 12.34 7.12 -10.10
N TRP A 61 11.74 6.32 -10.98
CA TRP A 61 11.04 5.10 -10.58
C TRP A 61 12.00 4.01 -10.06
N VAL A 62 13.26 4.02 -10.49
CA VAL A 62 14.27 3.03 -10.07
C VAL A 62 14.61 3.25 -8.61
N GLU A 63 14.87 4.51 -8.23
CA GLU A 63 15.12 4.90 -6.85
C GLU A 63 13.95 4.54 -5.94
N LEU A 64 12.72 4.89 -6.35
CA LEU A 64 11.50 4.58 -5.62
C LEU A 64 11.33 3.07 -5.43
N CYS A 65 11.49 2.27 -6.47
CA CYS A 65 11.40 0.81 -6.39
C CYS A 65 12.48 0.22 -5.47
N GLY A 66 13.70 0.76 -5.51
CA GLY A 66 14.78 0.39 -4.59
C GLY A 66 14.42 0.69 -3.13
N HIS A 67 13.86 1.87 -2.86
CA HIS A 67 13.38 2.24 -1.54
C HIS A 67 12.23 1.34 -1.08
N ALA A 68 11.21 1.13 -1.91
CA ALA A 68 10.07 0.26 -1.61
C ALA A 68 10.51 -1.18 -1.31
N GLY A 69 11.52 -1.69 -2.01
CA GLY A 69 12.12 -2.99 -1.76
C GLY A 69 12.81 -3.10 -0.39
N ARG A 70 13.54 -2.05 0.02
CA ARG A 70 14.16 -1.96 1.35
C ARG A 70 13.11 -1.85 2.45
N LEU A 71 12.15 -0.94 2.31
CA LEU A 71 11.05 -0.72 3.26
C LEU A 71 10.26 -2.01 3.50
N LEU A 72 10.01 -2.80 2.46
CA LEU A 72 9.37 -4.10 2.62
C LEU A 72 10.23 -5.11 3.39
N LYS A 73 11.53 -5.17 3.11
CA LYS A 73 12.43 -6.17 3.68
C LYS A 73 12.77 -5.89 5.13
N ILE A 74 13.09 -4.64 5.44
CA ILE A 74 13.58 -4.18 6.73
C ILE A 74 12.37 -3.79 7.56
N ASP A 75 11.74 -2.66 7.25
CA ASP A 75 10.75 -2.06 8.14
C ASP A 75 9.49 -2.91 8.30
N LEU A 76 8.85 -3.32 7.21
CA LEU A 76 7.55 -3.99 7.31
C LEU A 76 7.64 -5.44 7.78
N ARG A 77 8.65 -6.20 7.34
CA ARG A 77 8.78 -7.63 7.68
C ARG A 77 9.37 -7.85 9.07
N GLU A 78 10.36 -7.05 9.47
CA GLU A 78 10.95 -7.16 10.81
C GLU A 78 9.94 -6.70 11.87
N GLN A 79 9.26 -5.57 11.66
CA GLN A 79 8.27 -5.07 12.63
C GLN A 79 7.03 -5.95 12.71
N ALA A 80 6.61 -6.57 11.60
CA ALA A 80 5.56 -7.60 11.64
C ALA A 80 6.01 -8.89 12.35
N ARG A 81 7.32 -9.04 12.65
CA ARG A 81 7.99 -10.25 13.18
C ARG A 81 7.74 -11.47 12.32
N ARG A 82 7.84 -11.35 10.99
CA ARG A 82 7.52 -12.46 10.08
C ARG A 82 8.63 -12.75 9.09
N ASN A 83 9.31 -13.86 9.36
CA ASN A 83 10.03 -14.62 8.35
C ASN A 83 8.96 -15.36 7.54
N GLY A 84 8.94 -15.17 6.21
CA GLY A 84 7.85 -15.58 5.29
C GLY A 84 7.47 -17.08 5.21
N LYS A 85 7.74 -17.85 6.26
CA LYS A 85 7.36 -19.25 6.47
C LYS A 85 5.94 -19.41 7.03
N SER A 86 5.38 -18.40 7.71
CA SER A 86 4.02 -18.42 8.27
C SER A 86 3.05 -17.51 7.52
N PRO A 87 1.78 -17.91 7.31
CA PRO A 87 0.74 -17.08 6.68
C PRO A 87 0.67 -15.69 7.27
N ASN A 88 0.56 -14.65 6.42
CA ASN A 88 0.57 -13.26 6.89
C ASN A 88 -0.02 -12.21 5.96
N ALA A 89 -0.24 -11.02 6.53
CA ALA A 89 -0.69 -9.81 5.84
C ALA A 89 0.18 -9.37 4.67
N LEU A 90 1.44 -9.78 4.61
CA LEU A 90 2.38 -9.42 3.53
C LEU A 90 2.42 -10.44 2.39
N GLY A 91 1.52 -11.43 2.41
CA GLY A 91 1.28 -12.37 1.30
C GLY A 91 2.11 -13.66 1.35
N SER A 92 2.37 -14.20 2.55
CA SER A 92 3.10 -15.49 2.73
C SER A 92 2.20 -16.69 3.07
N ALA A 93 0.88 -16.60 2.87
CA ALA A 93 -0.04 -17.73 3.07
C ALA A 93 0.05 -18.77 1.94
N LYS A 94 -0.40 -20.01 2.18
CA LYS A 94 -0.60 -21.06 1.17
C LYS A 94 -2.08 -21.50 1.21
N PRO A 95 -2.85 -21.42 0.09
CA PRO A 95 -2.48 -20.87 -1.21
C PRO A 95 -2.09 -19.40 -1.13
N ARG A 96 -1.32 -18.93 -2.12
CA ARG A 96 -0.69 -17.60 -2.09
C ARG A 96 -1.74 -16.50 -2.06
N GLN A 97 -1.85 -15.82 -0.92
CA GLN A 97 -2.71 -14.65 -0.78
C GLN A 97 -1.97 -13.37 -1.19
N ALA A 98 -2.70 -12.40 -1.74
CA ALA A 98 -2.19 -11.05 -1.96
C ALA A 98 -1.85 -10.34 -0.64
N SER A 99 -0.84 -9.47 -0.69
CA SER A 99 -0.45 -8.59 0.41
C SER A 99 -1.55 -7.56 0.66
N VAL A 100 -1.96 -7.35 1.92
CA VAL A 100 -2.87 -6.24 2.28
C VAL A 100 -2.19 -4.88 2.22
N VAL A 101 -0.85 -4.86 2.28
CA VAL A 101 -0.05 -3.65 2.09
C VAL A 101 0.30 -3.51 0.61
N HIS A 102 -0.09 -2.38 0.04
CA HIS A 102 0.18 -1.95 -1.32
C HIS A 102 1.18 -0.80 -1.28
N LEU A 103 2.31 -0.98 -1.95
CA LEU A 103 3.31 0.04 -2.18
C LEU A 103 3.01 0.68 -3.54
N ARG A 104 2.66 1.97 -3.54
CA ARG A 104 2.11 2.68 -4.69
C ARG A 104 2.98 3.88 -5.08
N PRO A 105 3.70 3.81 -6.22
CA PRO A 105 4.24 4.99 -6.86
C PRO A 105 3.07 5.92 -7.22
N VAL A 106 3.15 7.18 -6.80
CA VAL A 106 2.18 8.23 -7.12
C VAL A 106 2.91 9.50 -7.54
N ARG A 107 2.29 10.31 -8.40
CA ARG A 107 2.77 11.65 -8.72
C ARG A 107 1.82 12.67 -8.13
N ILE A 108 2.28 13.41 -7.13
CA ILE A 108 1.51 14.49 -6.48
C ILE A 108 2.22 15.80 -6.82
N ASP A 109 1.53 16.70 -7.52
CA ASP A 109 2.10 17.95 -8.05
C ASP A 109 3.37 17.70 -8.88
N GLY A 110 3.31 16.67 -9.73
CA GLY A 110 4.42 16.22 -10.58
C GLY A 110 5.55 15.49 -9.84
N LYS A 111 5.60 15.56 -8.50
CA LYS A 111 6.63 14.94 -7.66
C LYS A 111 6.33 13.46 -7.45
N LEU A 112 7.31 12.61 -7.74
CA LEU A 112 7.19 11.17 -7.54
C LEU A 112 7.36 10.83 -6.05
N ARG A 113 6.34 10.20 -5.47
CA ARG A 113 6.29 9.78 -4.06
C ARG A 113 5.84 8.32 -3.94
N LEU A 114 6.07 7.74 -2.76
CA LEU A 114 5.61 6.41 -2.41
C LEU A 114 4.43 6.49 -1.44
N ALA A 115 3.23 6.15 -1.91
CA ALA A 115 2.07 5.93 -1.07
C ALA A 115 2.05 4.51 -0.50
N LEU A 116 1.63 4.39 0.76
CA LEU A 116 1.48 3.15 1.50
C LEU A 116 -0.01 2.98 1.80
N LEU A 117 -0.62 1.95 1.22
CA LEU A 117 -2.04 1.65 1.45
C LEU A 117 -2.17 0.28 2.08
N GLU A 118 -2.89 0.18 3.18
CA GLU A 118 -3.20 -1.09 3.81
C GLU A 118 -4.70 -1.33 3.82
N ALA A 119 -5.12 -2.38 3.13
CA ALA A 119 -6.52 -2.76 3.01
C ALA A 119 -7.06 -3.34 4.33
N PRO A 120 -8.36 -3.16 4.63
CA PRO A 120 -8.96 -3.67 5.87
C PRO A 120 -8.84 -5.19 5.96
N HIS A 121 -8.16 -5.68 7.00
CA HIS A 121 -7.80 -7.10 7.16
C HIS A 121 -9.02 -8.02 7.14
N GLY A 122 -10.13 -7.61 7.76
CA GLY A 122 -11.37 -8.38 7.82
C GLY A 122 -12.02 -8.65 6.46
N ARG A 123 -11.66 -7.88 5.42
CA ARG A 123 -12.17 -8.06 4.05
C ARG A 123 -11.22 -8.84 3.14
N ILE A 124 -9.91 -8.76 3.39
CA ILE A 124 -8.89 -9.26 2.45
C ILE A 124 -8.13 -10.49 2.97
N LEU A 125 -7.90 -10.60 4.28
CA LEU A 125 -7.19 -11.75 4.83
C LEU A 125 -8.10 -12.98 4.84
N GLY A 126 -7.62 -14.06 4.21
CA GLY A 126 -8.20 -15.39 4.35
C GLY A 126 -8.10 -15.90 5.79
N PRO A 127 -8.88 -16.94 6.16
CA PRO A 127 -9.02 -17.39 7.54
C PRO A 127 -7.69 -17.66 8.26
N GLU A 128 -6.75 -18.34 7.59
CA GLU A 128 -5.44 -18.66 8.16
C GLU A 128 -4.56 -17.43 8.39
N ALA A 129 -4.48 -16.54 7.39
CA ALA A 129 -3.71 -15.30 7.51
C ALA A 129 -4.30 -14.38 8.58
N ARG A 130 -5.64 -14.35 8.70
CA ARG A 130 -6.37 -13.60 9.74
C ARG A 130 -6.10 -14.16 11.13
N ARG A 131 -6.18 -15.49 11.30
CA ARG A 131 -5.86 -16.17 12.57
C ARG A 131 -4.40 -15.93 12.97
N ALA A 132 -3.47 -16.05 12.02
CA ALA A 132 -2.06 -15.73 12.23
C ALA A 132 -1.80 -14.22 12.45
N HIS A 133 -2.73 -13.34 12.04
CA HIS A 133 -2.68 -11.92 12.39
C HIS A 133 -3.17 -11.63 13.79
N GLY A 134 -4.01 -12.50 14.37
CA GLY A 134 -4.28 -12.56 15.81
C GLY A 134 -4.64 -11.23 16.45
N GLY A 135 -5.49 -10.43 15.79
CA GLY A 135 -5.93 -9.12 16.32
C GLY A 135 -4.84 -8.06 16.44
N ARG A 136 -3.63 -8.30 15.92
CA ARG A 136 -2.55 -7.29 15.93
C ARG A 136 -2.97 -6.03 15.16
N PRO A 137 -2.39 -4.87 15.52
CA PRO A 137 -2.60 -3.64 14.76
C PRO A 137 -2.22 -3.79 13.27
N PRO A 138 -2.74 -2.90 12.41
CA PRO A 138 -2.32 -2.80 11.01
C PRO A 138 -0.79 -2.72 10.88
N VAL A 139 -0.23 -3.32 9.83
CA VAL A 139 1.20 -3.37 9.56
C VAL A 139 1.80 -1.97 9.45
N LEU A 140 1.11 -1.04 8.80
CA LEU A 140 1.57 0.35 8.68
C LEU A 140 1.60 1.07 10.03
N LYS A 141 0.72 0.69 10.97
CA LYS A 141 0.76 1.20 12.35
C LYS A 141 1.94 0.60 13.12
N LEU A 142 2.17 -0.71 13.00
CA LEU A 142 3.32 -1.38 13.63
C LEU A 142 4.66 -0.80 13.15
N ALA A 143 4.73 -0.38 11.89
CA ALA A 143 5.90 0.26 11.30
C ALA A 143 5.95 1.79 11.51
N GLY A 144 5.03 2.37 12.29
CA GLY A 144 5.07 3.79 12.67
C GLY A 144 4.61 4.79 11.60
N PHE A 145 4.06 4.32 10.47
CA PHE A 145 3.60 5.19 9.38
C PHE A 145 2.22 5.79 9.60
N VAL A 146 1.44 5.25 10.54
CA VAL A 146 0.07 5.68 10.83
C VAL A 146 -0.11 5.76 12.34
N LYS A 147 -0.65 6.87 12.83
CA LYS A 147 -1.03 7.09 14.24
C LYS A 147 -2.53 6.76 14.45
N ASP A 148 -2.92 6.55 15.71
CA ASP A 148 -4.33 6.38 16.09
C ASP A 148 -5.14 7.67 15.95
#